data_AF-A0A519UJW6-F1
#
_entry.id   AF-A0A519UJW6-F1
#
_cell.length_a   1.000
_cell.length_b   1.000
_cell.length_c   1.000
_cell.angle_alpha   90.00
_cell.angle_beta   90.00
_cell.angle_gamma   90.00
#
_symmetry.space_group_name_H-M   'P 1'
#
loop_
_entity.id
_entity.type
_entity.pdbx_description
1 polymer ?
#
loop_
_entity_poly.entity_id
_entity_poly.type
_entity_poly.pdbx_seq_one_letter_code
_entity_poly.pdbx_strand_id
1 'polypeptide(L)'
;YVTAEVGLPTLTDIVKELAKPGRDPREKFEAFSFAEGVNSMEDLRKGMKLSGIVTNITNFGAFVDIGVHQDGLVHTSQLANRFVANPNDVVKVSQVVEVTVVEVDIARKRISLSMKTEESPKADKSGSQKEQGTRSKEQGFMNKEQGAKNNEQRPKNFNQKPQQAKKEADGDLQEKLAKLKGMFK
;
A
#
# COMPACT_ATOMS: atom_id res chain seq x y z
N TYR A 1 -22.52 -56.70 -4.00
CA TYR A 1 -23.59 -56.58 -5.01
C TYR A 1 -23.26 -55.39 -5.89
N VAL A 2 -22.65 -55.64 -7.05
CA VAL A 2 -22.45 -54.64 -8.11
C VAL A 2 -23.11 -55.25 -9.34
N THR A 3 -24.10 -54.58 -9.92
CA THR A 3 -24.78 -55.04 -11.13
C THR A 3 -24.25 -54.26 -12.34
N ALA A 4 -24.61 -54.68 -13.56
CA ALA A 4 -24.23 -53.96 -14.77
C ALA A 4 -24.82 -52.54 -14.87
N GLU A 5 -25.91 -52.28 -14.13
CA GLU A 5 -26.64 -51.01 -14.14
C GLU A 5 -26.28 -50.10 -12.94
N VAL A 6 -25.79 -50.65 -11.83
CA VAL A 6 -25.51 -49.89 -10.60
C VAL A 6 -24.12 -50.23 -10.05
N GLY A 7 -23.23 -49.25 -10.16
CA GLY A 7 -21.85 -49.32 -9.68
C GLY A 7 -21.68 -48.94 -8.20
N LEU A 8 -20.49 -49.19 -7.67
CA LEU A 8 -20.07 -48.72 -6.34
C LEU A 8 -20.26 -47.20 -6.12
N PRO A 9 -19.95 -46.30 -7.08
CA PRO A 9 -20.15 -44.85 -6.91
C PRO A 9 -21.62 -44.51 -6.66
N THR A 10 -22.53 -45.14 -7.41
CA THR A 10 -23.98 -44.94 -7.28
C THR A 10 -24.48 -45.39 -5.92
N LEU A 11 -24.04 -46.56 -5.43
CA LEU A 11 -24.39 -47.03 -4.10
C LEU A 11 -23.85 -46.11 -3.00
N THR A 12 -22.63 -45.59 -3.15
CA THR A 12 -22.07 -44.64 -2.17
C THR A 12 -22.82 -43.32 -2.14
N ASP A 13 -23.29 -42.83 -3.29
CA ASP A 13 -24.04 -41.58 -3.36
C ASP A 13 -25.46 -41.76 -2.81
N ILE A 14 -26.12 -42.90 -3.06
CA ILE A 14 -27.41 -43.24 -2.43
C ILE A 14 -27.27 -43.31 -0.90
N VAL A 15 -26.22 -43.95 -0.38
CA VAL A 15 -25.99 -44.03 1.07
C VAL A 15 -25.72 -42.65 1.68
N LYS A 16 -24.97 -41.78 0.98
CA LYS A 16 -24.74 -40.40 1.42
C LYS A 16 -26.02 -39.57 1.43
N GLU A 17 -26.89 -39.76 0.44
CA GLU A 17 -28.17 -39.05 0.34
C GLU A 17 -29.17 -39.52 1.41
N LEU A 18 -29.24 -40.84 1.67
CA LEU A 18 -30.07 -41.40 2.74
C LEU A 18 -29.62 -40.96 4.14
N ALA A 19 -28.32 -40.72 4.35
CA ALA A 19 -27.80 -40.25 5.61
C ALA A 19 -28.28 -38.82 5.96
N LYS A 20 -28.50 -37.97 4.94
CA LYS A 20 -28.98 -36.58 5.08
C LYS A 20 -29.77 -36.16 3.83
N PRO A 21 -31.07 -36.49 3.72
CA PRO A 21 -31.86 -36.18 2.53
C PRO A 21 -31.98 -34.67 2.35
N GLY A 22 -31.73 -34.19 1.14
CA GLY A 22 -31.85 -32.75 0.82
C GLY A 22 -30.70 -31.91 1.36
N ARG A 23 -29.48 -32.47 1.38
CA ARG A 23 -28.26 -31.70 1.68
C ARG A 23 -28.21 -30.48 0.76
N ASP A 24 -28.41 -29.30 1.32
CA ASP A 24 -28.15 -28.07 0.59
C ASP A 24 -26.66 -28.06 0.20
N PRO A 25 -26.33 -28.01 -1.10
CA PRO A 25 -24.94 -27.98 -1.56
C PRO A 25 -24.22 -26.66 -1.24
N ARG A 26 -24.94 -25.65 -0.72
CA ARG A 26 -24.35 -24.36 -0.35
C ARG A 26 -23.44 -24.50 0.87
N GLU A 27 -22.33 -23.79 0.83
CA GLU A 27 -21.47 -23.60 2.00
C GLU A 27 -22.28 -22.94 3.12
N LYS A 28 -22.10 -23.43 4.36
CA LYS A 28 -22.76 -22.84 5.51
C LYS A 28 -22.26 -21.41 5.68
N PHE A 29 -23.17 -20.45 5.71
CA PHE A 29 -22.82 -19.06 6.00
C PHE A 29 -22.43 -18.95 7.49
N GLU A 30 -21.15 -18.79 7.77
CA GLU A 30 -20.67 -18.48 9.13
C GLU A 30 -20.97 -17.00 9.40
N ALA A 31 -21.84 -16.73 10.37
CA ALA A 31 -22.15 -15.36 10.78
C ALA A 31 -20.92 -14.76 11.46
N PHE A 32 -20.22 -13.88 10.75
CA PHE A 32 -19.10 -13.14 11.29
C PHE A 32 -19.60 -12.12 12.32
N SER A 33 -19.11 -12.22 13.56
CA SER A 33 -19.37 -11.25 14.62
C SER A 33 -18.15 -10.37 14.84
N PHE A 34 -18.34 -9.05 14.75
CA PHE A 34 -17.33 -8.08 15.18
C PHE A 34 -17.08 -8.20 16.69
N ALA A 35 -15.92 -7.71 17.15
CA ALA A 35 -15.63 -7.65 18.58
C ALA A 35 -16.69 -6.79 19.29
N GLU A 36 -17.38 -7.38 20.27
CA GLU A 36 -18.46 -6.70 21.01
C GLU A 36 -17.92 -5.46 21.74
N GLY A 37 -18.54 -4.30 21.52
CA GLY A 37 -18.27 -3.07 22.29
C GLY A 37 -17.37 -2.02 21.63
N VAL A 38 -16.87 -2.26 20.40
CA VAL A 38 -16.09 -1.25 19.65
C VAL A 38 -16.96 -0.71 18.51
N ASN A 39 -17.66 0.40 18.75
CA ASN A 39 -18.54 1.03 17.76
C ASN A 39 -17.99 2.36 17.24
N SER A 40 -17.11 3.01 18.01
CA SER A 40 -16.60 4.34 17.69
C SER A 40 -15.07 4.38 17.65
N MET A 41 -14.54 5.39 16.97
CA MET A 41 -13.09 5.63 16.90
C MET A 41 -12.47 5.95 18.27
N GLU A 42 -13.25 6.47 19.22
CA GLU A 42 -12.77 6.79 20.57
C GLU A 42 -12.43 5.54 21.41
N ASP A 43 -13.06 4.40 21.09
CA ASP A 43 -12.86 3.14 21.81
C ASP A 43 -11.59 2.40 21.35
N LEU A 44 -11.05 2.80 20.19
CA LEU A 44 -9.87 2.19 19.60
C LEU A 44 -8.61 2.55 20.38
N ARG A 45 -7.86 1.52 20.76
CA ARG A 45 -6.54 1.66 21.39
C ARG A 45 -5.46 1.16 20.44
N LYS A 46 -4.33 1.89 20.39
CA LYS A 46 -3.14 1.41 19.68
C LYS A 46 -2.72 0.05 20.22
N GLY A 47 -2.44 -0.90 19.33
CA GLY A 47 -2.08 -2.29 19.64
C GLY A 47 -3.26 -3.25 19.79
N MET A 48 -4.51 -2.77 19.70
CA MET A 48 -5.69 -3.63 19.74
C MET A 48 -5.79 -4.48 18.48
N LYS A 49 -6.09 -5.77 18.64
CA LYS A 49 -6.37 -6.71 17.55
C LYS A 49 -7.88 -6.80 17.35
N LEU A 50 -8.31 -6.62 16.11
CA LEU A 50 -9.71 -6.64 15.72
C LEU A 50 -9.86 -7.46 14.44
N SER A 51 -10.98 -8.14 14.31
CA SER A 51 -11.36 -8.76 13.04
C SER A 51 -12.14 -7.75 12.22
N GLY A 52 -11.86 -7.68 10.92
CA GLY A 52 -12.52 -6.79 10.00
C GLY A 52 -12.66 -7.40 8.61
N ILE A 53 -13.42 -6.72 7.75
CA ILE A 53 -13.71 -7.16 6.38
C ILE A 53 -13.03 -6.22 5.41
N VAL A 54 -12.33 -6.76 4.41
CA VAL A 54 -11.71 -5.95 3.35
C VAL A 54 -12.80 -5.34 2.47
N THR A 55 -12.93 -4.02 2.48
CA THR A 55 -13.91 -3.29 1.66
C THR A 55 -13.38 -3.02 0.26
N ASN A 56 -12.11 -2.61 0.16
CA ASN A 56 -11.50 -2.24 -1.11
C ASN A 56 -9.99 -2.47 -1.11
N ILE A 57 -9.42 -2.75 -2.29
CA ILE A 57 -7.99 -2.98 -2.49
C ILE A 57 -7.48 -1.95 -3.49
N THR A 58 -6.33 -1.36 -3.17
CA THR A 58 -5.64 -0.37 -4.00
C THR A 58 -4.17 -0.76 -4.17
N ASN A 59 -3.46 -0.09 -5.06
CA ASN A 59 -2.03 -0.37 -5.29
C ASN A 59 -1.16 -0.06 -4.07
N PHE A 60 -1.60 0.82 -3.18
CA PHE A 60 -0.85 1.24 -2.00
C PHE A 60 -1.28 0.51 -0.72
N GLY A 61 -2.35 -0.28 -0.76
CA GLY A 61 -2.86 -0.96 0.43
C GLY A 61 -4.27 -1.52 0.29
N ALA A 62 -4.83 -1.97 1.40
CA ALA A 62 -6.21 -2.43 1.51
C ALA A 62 -6.97 -1.63 2.56
N PHE A 63 -8.25 -1.37 2.29
CA PHE A 63 -9.19 -0.79 3.24
C PHE A 63 -9.93 -1.91 3.96
N VAL A 64 -9.96 -1.83 5.28
CA VAL A 64 -10.58 -2.83 6.14
C VAL A 64 -11.59 -2.13 7.04
N ASP A 65 -12.83 -2.60 7.00
CA ASP A 65 -13.88 -2.19 7.92
C ASP A 65 -13.80 -3.06 9.19
N ILE A 66 -13.59 -2.39 10.32
CA ILE A 66 -13.51 -2.99 11.66
C ILE A 66 -14.78 -2.71 12.50
N GLY A 67 -15.80 -2.09 11.91
CA GLY A 67 -17.09 -1.81 12.57
C GLY A 67 -17.20 -0.43 13.23
N VAL A 68 -16.25 0.48 13.01
CA VAL A 68 -16.20 1.83 13.64
C VAL A 68 -16.71 2.96 12.73
N HIS A 69 -17.56 2.62 11.75
CA HIS A 69 -18.08 3.51 10.69
C HIS A 69 -17.01 4.15 9.78
N GLN A 70 -15.73 3.89 10.02
CA GLN A 70 -14.61 4.43 9.28
C GLN A 70 -13.63 3.32 8.94
N ASP A 71 -13.34 3.19 7.64
CA ASP A 71 -12.40 2.21 7.15
C ASP A 71 -10.98 2.54 7.61
N GLY A 72 -10.26 1.52 8.05
CA GLY A 72 -8.83 1.60 8.33
C GLY A 72 -8.01 1.22 7.11
N LEU A 73 -6.87 1.89 6.94
CA LEU A 73 -5.93 1.61 5.86
C LEU A 73 -4.83 0.66 6.34
N VAL A 74 -4.67 -0.46 5.66
CA VAL A 74 -3.48 -1.31 5.75
C VAL A 74 -2.55 -0.99 4.57
N HIS A 75 -1.38 -0.44 4.86
CA HIS A 75 -0.37 -0.18 3.82
C HIS A 75 0.17 -1.49 3.23
N THR A 76 0.63 -1.50 1.98
CA THR A 76 1.17 -2.71 1.32
C THR A 76 2.25 -3.41 2.13
N SER A 77 3.12 -2.62 2.76
CA SER A 77 4.20 -3.12 3.60
C SER A 77 3.72 -3.76 4.90
N GLN A 78 2.47 -3.52 5.31
CA GLN A 78 1.85 -4.05 6.53
C GLN A 78 0.83 -5.16 6.25
N LEU A 79 0.62 -5.55 4.99
CA LEU A 79 -0.26 -6.67 4.62
C LEU A 79 0.33 -8.03 5.01
N ALA A 80 1.67 -8.16 4.97
CA ALA A 80 2.35 -9.42 5.26
C ALA A 80 3.77 -9.19 5.78
N ASN A 81 4.37 -10.22 6.38
CA ASN A 81 5.77 -10.22 6.83
C ASN A 81 6.78 -10.33 5.67
N ARG A 82 6.30 -10.53 4.43
CA ARG A 82 7.09 -10.59 3.20
C ARG A 82 6.86 -9.35 2.33
N PHE A 83 7.76 -9.12 1.37
CA PHE A 83 7.53 -8.09 0.35
C PHE A 83 6.35 -8.46 -0.55
N VAL A 84 5.43 -7.52 -0.73
CA VAL A 84 4.22 -7.67 -1.54
C VAL A 84 4.30 -6.69 -2.69
N ALA A 85 4.40 -7.19 -3.91
CA ALA A 85 4.36 -6.36 -5.12
C ALA A 85 2.94 -5.88 -5.42
N ASN A 86 1.97 -6.81 -5.37
CA ASN A 86 0.55 -6.51 -5.63
C ASN A 86 -0.31 -6.93 -4.42
N PRO A 87 -1.08 -6.00 -3.83
CA PRO A 87 -1.98 -6.29 -2.71
C PRO A 87 -3.05 -7.35 -3.00
N ASN A 88 -3.50 -7.43 -4.26
CA ASN A 88 -4.52 -8.40 -4.70
C ASN A 88 -4.08 -9.88 -4.56
N ASP A 89 -2.78 -10.14 -4.48
CA ASP A 89 -2.26 -11.51 -4.31
C ASP A 89 -2.33 -11.98 -2.85
N VAL A 90 -2.53 -11.06 -1.90
CA VAL A 90 -2.50 -11.34 -0.46
C VAL A 90 -3.91 -11.30 0.13
N VAL A 91 -4.73 -10.34 -0.29
CA VAL A 91 -6.08 -10.13 0.23
C VAL A 91 -7.09 -10.07 -0.91
N LYS A 92 -8.32 -10.48 -0.62
CA LYS A 92 -9.47 -10.38 -1.53
C LYS A 92 -10.52 -9.43 -0.95
N VAL A 93 -11.30 -8.81 -1.83
CA VAL A 93 -12.47 -8.00 -1.42
C VAL A 93 -13.47 -8.91 -0.69
N SER A 94 -14.08 -8.38 0.37
CA SER A 94 -15.01 -9.08 1.27
C SER A 94 -14.37 -10.23 2.06
N GLN A 95 -13.05 -10.34 2.10
CA GLN A 95 -12.37 -11.30 2.95
C GLN A 95 -12.35 -10.82 4.40
N VAL A 96 -12.61 -11.73 5.33
CA VAL A 96 -12.40 -11.50 6.77
C VAL A 96 -10.92 -11.61 7.08
N VAL A 97 -10.37 -10.61 7.75
CA VAL A 97 -8.96 -10.51 8.13
C VAL A 97 -8.81 -10.08 9.58
N GLU A 98 -7.73 -10.51 10.23
CA GLU A 98 -7.33 -10.01 11.54
C GLU A 98 -6.33 -8.87 11.36
N VAL A 99 -6.59 -7.73 12.01
CA VAL A 99 -5.80 -6.51 11.91
C VAL A 99 -5.47 -5.98 13.30
N THR A 100 -4.30 -5.36 13.42
CA THR A 100 -3.83 -4.66 14.62
C THR A 100 -3.85 -3.16 14.37
N VAL A 101 -4.40 -2.39 15.31
CA VAL A 101 -4.41 -0.92 15.26
C VAL A 101 -3.00 -0.38 15.51
N VAL A 102 -2.40 0.28 14.53
CA VAL A 102 -1.08 0.92 14.68
C VAL A 102 -1.25 2.33 15.23
N GLU A 103 -2.15 3.09 14.62
CA GLU A 103 -2.37 4.49 14.93
C GLU A 103 -3.80 4.91 14.64
N VAL A 104 -4.32 5.81 15.47
CA VAL A 104 -5.65 6.41 15.33
C VAL A 104 -5.48 7.92 15.40
N ASP A 105 -5.93 8.61 14.36
CA ASP A 105 -6.00 10.07 14.28
C ASP A 105 -7.48 10.47 14.23
N ILE A 106 -8.01 10.86 15.41
CA ILE A 106 -9.42 11.24 15.60
C ILE A 106 -9.73 12.55 14.86
N ALA A 107 -8.77 13.49 14.82
CA ALA A 107 -8.97 14.80 14.19
C ALA A 107 -9.18 14.65 12.68
N ARG A 108 -8.47 13.71 12.05
CA ARG A 108 -8.57 13.43 10.61
C ARG A 108 -9.45 12.24 10.26
N LYS A 109 -10.03 11.56 11.26
CA LYS A 109 -10.80 10.32 11.08
C LYS A 109 -10.03 9.24 10.30
N ARG A 110 -8.76 9.04 10.66
CA ARG A 110 -7.88 8.07 9.98
C ARG A 110 -7.41 7.01 10.95
N ILE A 111 -7.49 5.76 10.51
CA ILE A 111 -7.03 4.60 11.27
C ILE A 111 -6.00 3.87 10.42
N SER A 112 -4.80 3.72 10.96
CA SER A 112 -3.72 2.93 10.35
C SER A 112 -3.73 1.54 10.96
N LEU A 113 -3.91 0.54 10.11
CA LEU A 113 -4.00 -0.87 10.49
C LEU A 113 -2.79 -1.66 9.95
N SER A 114 -2.49 -2.78 10.60
CA SER A 114 -1.46 -3.72 10.19
C SER A 114 -1.98 -5.16 10.26
N MET A 115 -1.70 -5.97 9.25
CA MET A 115 -1.98 -7.41 9.26
C MET A 115 -0.75 -8.22 9.67
N LYS A 116 0.36 -7.57 10.05
CA LYS A 116 1.54 -8.28 10.53
C LYS A 116 1.35 -8.81 11.94
N THR A 117 1.78 -10.05 12.12
CA THR A 117 1.97 -10.65 13.44
C THR A 117 3.32 -10.16 14.00
N GLU A 118 3.27 -9.36 15.06
CA GLU A 118 4.45 -8.89 15.80
C GLU A 118 5.16 -10.08 16.46
N GLU A 119 6.06 -10.76 15.74
CA GLU A 119 7.00 -11.75 16.28
C GLU A 119 8.47 -11.32 16.06
N SER A 120 8.74 -10.01 16.07
CA SER A 120 10.11 -9.52 15.93
C SER A 120 10.33 -8.27 16.80
N PRO A 121 11.31 -8.27 17.71
CA PRO A 121 11.60 -7.10 18.54
C PRO A 121 12.05 -5.95 17.65
N LYS A 122 11.42 -4.80 17.86
CA LYS A 122 11.56 -3.55 17.10
C LYS A 122 13.03 -3.13 16.99
N ALA A 123 13.57 -3.12 15.77
CA ALA A 123 14.75 -2.33 15.44
C ALA A 123 14.30 -0.87 15.26
N ASP A 124 14.41 -0.10 16.33
CA ASP A 124 14.20 1.34 16.34
C ASP A 124 15.16 2.00 15.31
N LYS A 125 14.60 2.50 14.20
CA LYS A 125 15.30 3.36 13.25
C LYS A 125 14.58 4.70 13.18
N SER A 126 14.41 5.33 14.32
CA SER A 126 14.10 6.76 14.40
C SER A 126 15.39 7.51 14.75
N GLY A 127 15.86 8.39 13.84
CA GLY A 127 16.98 9.30 14.14
C GLY A 127 18.09 9.45 13.09
N SER A 128 17.79 9.68 11.81
CA SER A 128 18.75 10.32 10.90
C SER A 128 18.43 11.81 10.75
N GLN A 129 18.68 12.53 11.84
CA GLN A 129 18.79 13.98 11.88
C GLN A 129 20.05 14.37 11.07
N LYS A 130 19.86 14.84 9.83
CA LYS A 130 20.94 15.46 9.04
C LYS A 130 21.20 16.85 9.59
N GLU A 131 22.03 16.94 10.63
CA GLU A 131 22.76 18.15 10.98
C GLU A 131 24.13 18.09 10.29
N GLN A 132 24.32 18.87 9.23
CA GLN A 132 25.65 19.13 8.67
C GLN A 132 26.05 20.55 9.04
N GLY A 133 26.84 20.62 10.12
CA GLY A 133 27.41 21.85 10.65
C GLY A 133 28.47 22.46 9.73
N THR A 134 28.43 23.78 9.69
CA THR A 134 29.54 24.70 9.44
C THR A 134 30.82 24.27 10.15
N ARG A 135 31.89 24.01 9.39
CA ARG A 135 33.28 24.04 9.87
C ARG A 135 34.15 24.81 8.89
N SER A 136 34.32 26.09 9.20
CA SER A 136 35.48 26.89 8.85
C SER A 136 36.76 26.25 9.39
N LYS A 137 37.75 26.03 8.53
CA LYS A 137 39.17 25.98 8.92
C LYS A 137 40.03 26.41 7.74
N GLU A 138 40.65 27.57 7.94
CA GLU A 138 41.68 28.16 7.11
C GLU A 138 43.07 27.66 7.54
N GLN A 139 43.97 27.62 6.54
CA GLN A 139 45.43 27.71 6.59
C GLN A 139 46.31 26.51 6.98
N GLY A 140 47.30 26.26 6.10
CA GLY A 140 48.49 25.44 6.35
C GLY A 140 49.21 24.99 5.08
N PHE A 141 50.20 25.77 4.63
CA PHE A 141 51.12 25.55 3.50
C PHE A 141 51.96 24.25 3.62
N MET A 142 52.34 23.60 2.52
CA MET A 142 53.71 23.62 1.92
C MET A 142 53.93 22.51 0.86
N ASN A 143 54.75 22.84 -0.14
CA ASN A 143 55.21 22.09 -1.32
C ASN A 143 55.74 20.67 -1.07
N LYS A 144 55.54 19.78 -2.07
CA LYS A 144 56.66 19.04 -2.69
C LYS A 144 56.33 18.54 -4.10
N GLU A 145 57.27 18.81 -5.00
CA GLU A 145 57.32 18.48 -6.43
C GLU A 145 57.59 16.99 -6.74
N GLN A 146 57.27 16.66 -8.02
CA GLN A 146 57.89 15.68 -8.95
C GLN A 146 57.34 14.24 -9.07
N GLY A 147 57.09 13.86 -10.34
CA GLY A 147 56.93 12.47 -10.84
C GLY A 147 55.71 12.30 -11.77
N ALA A 148 55.70 12.80 -13.02
CA ALA A 148 56.14 12.12 -14.26
C ALA A 148 55.23 10.97 -14.78
N LYS A 149 54.68 11.19 -15.99
CA LYS A 149 54.28 10.22 -17.05
C LYS A 149 52.96 9.43 -16.89
N ASN A 150 51.95 9.74 -17.71
CA ASN A 150 51.72 9.17 -19.05
C ASN A 150 50.23 9.05 -19.43
N ASN A 151 49.98 9.17 -20.73
CA ASN A 151 48.88 8.59 -21.52
C ASN A 151 47.54 9.36 -21.70
N GLU A 152 47.53 10.16 -22.78
CA GLU A 152 46.52 10.26 -23.84
C GLU A 152 45.15 9.58 -23.67
N GLN A 153 44.09 10.40 -23.66
CA GLN A 153 42.99 10.44 -24.65
C GLN A 153 41.75 11.11 -24.04
N ARG A 154 41.47 12.36 -24.43
CA ARG A 154 40.18 13.03 -24.19
C ARG A 154 39.48 13.25 -25.54
N PRO A 155 38.32 12.66 -25.80
CA PRO A 155 37.39 13.23 -26.77
C PRO A 155 36.62 14.41 -26.15
N LYS A 156 36.15 15.26 -27.08
CA LYS A 156 35.62 16.61 -26.90
C LYS A 156 34.20 16.63 -26.32
N ASN A 157 33.89 17.75 -25.65
CA ASN A 157 32.58 18.39 -25.45
C ASN A 157 31.33 17.61 -25.84
N PHE A 158 30.51 17.27 -24.84
CA PHE A 158 29.06 17.16 -24.97
C PHE A 158 28.41 17.68 -23.68
N ASN A 159 28.26 19.01 -23.60
CA ASN A 159 27.42 19.65 -22.60
C ASN A 159 26.39 20.53 -23.33
N GLN A 160 25.37 19.90 -23.90
CA GLN A 160 24.12 20.56 -24.23
C GLN A 160 23.10 20.15 -23.16
N LYS A 161 22.82 21.06 -22.24
CA LYS A 161 21.68 20.98 -21.33
C LYS A 161 20.38 21.21 -22.12
N PRO A 162 19.32 20.41 -21.92
CA PRO A 162 17.99 20.74 -22.43
C PRO A 162 17.33 21.85 -21.60
N GLN A 163 17.14 22.98 -22.27
CA GLN A 163 15.92 23.79 -22.38
C GLN A 163 15.13 24.20 -21.12
N GLN A 164 15.16 25.51 -20.93
CA GLN A 164 14.16 26.33 -20.27
C GLN A 164 12.79 26.13 -20.92
N ALA A 165 11.80 25.69 -20.15
CA ALA A 165 10.39 25.80 -20.49
C ALA A 165 9.66 26.35 -19.26
N LYS A 166 9.44 27.67 -19.26
CA LYS A 166 8.47 28.43 -18.44
C LYS A 166 8.76 29.92 -18.63
N LYS A 167 8.17 30.52 -19.68
CA LYS A 167 7.85 31.97 -19.76
C LYS A 167 7.22 32.39 -21.10
N GLU A 168 6.27 31.61 -21.65
CA GLU A 168 5.50 32.04 -22.84
C GLU A 168 4.06 31.52 -22.76
N ALA A 169 3.27 32.03 -21.81
CA ALA A 169 1.84 31.70 -21.72
C ALA A 169 0.90 32.91 -21.55
N ASP A 170 1.43 34.12 -21.33
CA ASP A 170 0.59 35.32 -21.13
C ASP A 170 0.39 36.17 -22.39
N GLY A 171 1.29 36.09 -23.39
CA GLY A 171 1.18 36.91 -24.62
C GLY A 171 0.07 36.45 -25.58
N ASP A 172 -0.16 35.14 -25.65
CA ASP A 172 -0.99 34.49 -26.67
C ASP A 172 -2.51 34.60 -26.39
N LEU A 173 -2.89 34.80 -25.11
CA LEU A 173 -4.30 34.98 -24.73
C LEU A 173 -4.82 36.39 -25.07
N GLN A 174 -3.96 37.40 -24.96
CA GLN A 174 -4.32 38.80 -25.18
C GLN A 174 -4.59 39.07 -26.67
N GLU A 175 -3.79 38.49 -27.57
CA GLU A 175 -3.99 38.57 -29.02
C GLU A 175 -5.26 37.83 -29.47
N LYS A 176 -5.56 36.67 -28.86
CA LYS A 176 -6.79 35.92 -29.16
C LYS A 176 -8.05 36.66 -28.70
N LEU A 177 -8.00 37.36 -27.55
CA LEU A 177 -9.11 38.18 -27.05
C LEU A 177 -9.36 39.41 -27.93
N ALA A 178 -8.30 40.06 -28.42
CA ALA A 178 -8.40 41.19 -29.34
C ALA A 178 -9.02 40.81 -30.68
N LYS A 179 -8.67 39.63 -31.22
CA LYS A 179 -9.27 39.08 -32.44
C LYS A 179 -10.75 38.75 -32.28
N LEU A 180 -11.16 38.23 -31.12
CA LEU A 180 -12.56 37.87 -30.86
C LEU A 180 -13.46 39.10 -30.70
N LYS A 181 -12.94 40.19 -30.12
CA LYS A 181 -13.69 41.45 -29.96
C LYS A 181 -13.94 42.18 -31.29
N GLY A 182 -13.12 41.93 -32.31
CA GLY A 182 -13.31 42.48 -33.67
C GLY A 182 -14.40 41.79 -34.50
N MET A 183 -14.86 40.60 -34.11
CA MET A 183 -15.90 39.85 -34.85
C MET A 183 -17.32 40.10 -34.34
N PHE A 184 -17.50 40.80 -33.22
CA PHE A 184 -18.80 41.07 -32.59
C PHE A 184 -19.26 42.54 -32.71
N LYS A 185 -18.80 43.28 -33.73
CA LYS A 185 -19.25 44.64 -34.01
C LYS A 185 -19.69 44.80 -35.45
#